data_AF-A0A352N1T0-F1
#
_entry.id   AF-A0A352N1T0-F1
#
_cell.length_a   1.000
_cell.length_b   1.000
_cell.length_c   1.000
_cell.angle_alpha   90.00
_cell.angle_beta   90.00
_cell.angle_gamma   90.00
#
_symmetry.space_group_name_H-M   'P 1'
#
loop_
_entity.id
_entity.type
_entity.pdbx_description
1 polymer ?
#
loop_
_entity_poly.entity_id
_entity_poly.type
_entity_poly.pdbx_seq_one_letter_code
_entity_poly.pdbx_strand_id
1 'polypeptide(L)'
;MEFNLKFLTLFLFVTAILAGIIFLLKRPWKSRKRKPDLSGPANDLETAIFLAAANPFQLTDVYSLLIRSRLFVMGSISPDRKIALKHWKVDEKPLIPAFTSVERLREAITHEEHYIEIDTVTFLKSIPGDSDVVLNPNSRFALELKHGEIVKVLEETNHQY
;
A
#
# COMPACT_ATOMS: atom_id res chain seq x y z
N MET A 1 -57.25 5.31 -16.83
CA MET A 1 -55.95 5.45 -16.13
C MET A 1 -54.92 5.84 -17.18
N GLU A 2 -54.72 7.14 -17.41
CA GLU A 2 -53.69 7.60 -18.35
C GLU A 2 -52.34 7.60 -17.66
N PHE A 3 -51.49 6.65 -18.04
CA PHE A 3 -50.13 6.55 -17.54
C PHE A 3 -49.30 7.68 -18.19
N ASN A 4 -48.90 8.64 -17.37
CA ASN A 4 -48.33 9.90 -17.84
C ASN A 4 -46.91 9.66 -18.38
N LEU A 5 -46.77 9.57 -19.70
CA LEU A 5 -45.51 9.22 -20.38
C LEU A 5 -44.34 10.17 -20.01
N LYS A 6 -44.64 11.40 -19.59
CA LYS A 6 -43.68 12.39 -19.09
C LYS A 6 -43.05 12.01 -17.75
N PHE A 7 -43.76 11.29 -16.89
CA PHE A 7 -43.22 10.80 -15.62
C PHE A 7 -42.26 9.63 -15.83
N LEU A 8 -42.53 8.76 -16.80
CA LEU A 8 -41.67 7.61 -17.11
C LEU A 8 -40.32 8.06 -17.72
N THR A 9 -40.34 9.05 -18.60
CA THR A 9 -39.10 9.59 -19.20
C THR A 9 -38.26 10.36 -18.18
N LEU A 10 -38.89 11.14 -17.30
CA LEU A 10 -38.19 11.84 -16.22
C LEU A 10 -37.55 10.84 -15.23
N PHE A 11 -38.26 9.76 -14.90
CA PHE A 11 -37.75 8.73 -14.00
C PHE A 11 -36.55 7.97 -14.59
N LEU A 12 -36.58 7.64 -15.89
CA LEU A 12 -35.44 7.03 -16.58
C LEU A 12 -34.23 7.98 -16.67
N PHE A 13 -34.45 9.28 -16.80
CA PHE A 13 -33.36 10.26 -16.82
C PHE A 13 -32.68 10.41 -15.46
N VAL A 14 -33.47 10.46 -14.38
CA VAL A 14 -32.96 10.57 -13.01
C VAL A 14 -32.20 9.31 -12.61
N THR A 15 -32.67 8.12 -12.98
CA THR A 15 -31.95 6.87 -12.68
C THR A 15 -30.68 6.72 -13.51
N ALA A 16 -30.65 7.16 -14.76
CA ALA A 16 -29.43 7.18 -15.58
C ALA A 16 -28.37 8.15 -15.02
N ILE A 17 -28.78 9.32 -14.53
CA ILE A 17 -27.87 10.28 -13.87
C ILE A 17 -27.33 9.69 -12.56
N LEU A 18 -28.19 9.07 -11.74
CA LEU A 18 -27.75 8.43 -10.49
C LEU A 18 -26.77 7.27 -10.76
N ALA A 19 -27.06 6.42 -11.74
CA ALA A 19 -26.19 5.32 -12.14
C ALA A 19 -24.84 5.83 -12.70
N GLY A 20 -24.85 6.90 -13.49
CA GLY A 20 -23.64 7.55 -14.00
C GLY A 20 -22.76 8.13 -12.88
N ILE A 21 -23.38 8.76 -11.87
CA ILE A 21 -22.67 9.30 -10.69
C ILE A 21 -22.07 8.16 -9.85
N ILE A 22 -22.80 7.06 -9.64
CA ILE A 22 -22.32 5.86 -8.94
C ILE A 22 -21.15 5.20 -9.69
N PHE A 23 -21.21 5.15 -11.03
CA PHE A 23 -20.14 4.62 -11.88
C PHE A 23 -18.90 5.53 -11.89
N LEU A 24 -19.06 6.84 -11.72
CA LEU A 24 -17.95 7.80 -11.58
C LEU A 24 -17.25 7.72 -10.21
N LEU A 25 -17.98 7.29 -9.16
CA LEU A 25 -17.43 7.07 -7.81
C LEU A 25 -16.73 5.71 -7.66
N LYS A 26 -17.19 4.68 -8.39
CA LYS A 26 -16.48 3.41 -8.53
C LYS A 26 -15.48 3.49 -9.68
N ARG A 27 -14.37 4.21 -9.50
CA ARG A 27 -13.18 3.92 -10.32
C ARG A 27 -12.65 2.58 -9.83
N PRO A 28 -12.84 1.44 -10.53
CA PRO A 28 -12.05 0.26 -10.22
C PRO A 28 -10.60 0.70 -10.30
N TRP A 29 -9.79 0.28 -9.32
CA TRP A 29 -8.34 0.43 -9.39
C TRP A 29 -7.88 -0.39 -10.58
N LYS A 30 -7.94 0.26 -11.75
CA LYS A 30 -7.35 -0.23 -12.98
C LYS A 30 -5.89 -0.38 -12.59
N SER A 31 -5.45 -1.64 -12.49
CA SER A 31 -4.06 -2.00 -12.28
C SER A 31 -3.21 -1.00 -13.06
N ARG A 32 -2.57 -0.05 -12.36
CA ARG A 32 -1.62 0.84 -13.01
C ARG A 32 -0.65 -0.13 -13.67
N LYS A 33 -0.63 -0.18 -15.01
CA LYS A 33 0.26 -1.07 -15.75
C LYS A 33 1.62 -0.94 -15.07
N ARG A 34 2.12 -2.05 -14.48
CA ARG A 34 3.37 -2.05 -13.71
C ARG A 34 4.40 -1.33 -14.58
N LYS A 35 4.91 -0.19 -14.12
CA LYS A 35 5.97 0.48 -14.86
C LYS A 35 7.17 -0.47 -14.83
N PRO A 36 7.89 -0.66 -15.95
CA PRO A 36 9.14 -1.38 -15.88
C PRO A 36 10.05 -0.65 -14.89
N ASP A 37 10.51 -1.35 -13.84
CA ASP A 37 11.41 -0.73 -12.87
C ASP A 37 12.61 -0.15 -13.61
N LEU A 38 12.90 1.12 -13.36
CA LEU A 38 14.00 1.83 -14.02
C LEU A 38 15.35 1.42 -13.43
N SER A 39 15.35 0.91 -12.19
CA SER A 39 16.51 0.30 -11.56
C SER A 39 16.20 -1.09 -11.00
N GLY A 40 17.21 -1.97 -11.01
CA GLY A 40 17.15 -3.27 -10.34
C GLY A 40 17.10 -3.15 -8.81
N PRO A 41 17.19 -4.27 -8.07
CA PRO A 41 17.28 -4.24 -6.62
C PRO A 41 18.52 -3.45 -6.17
N ALA A 42 18.31 -2.45 -5.31
CA ALA A 42 19.38 -1.52 -4.91
C ALA A 42 20.06 -1.89 -3.58
N ASN A 43 19.48 -2.82 -2.81
CA ASN A 43 19.98 -3.24 -1.51
C ASN A 43 19.66 -4.72 -1.25
N ASP A 44 20.21 -5.27 -0.16
CA ASP A 44 20.06 -6.67 0.20
C ASP A 44 18.60 -7.07 0.42
N LEU A 45 17.80 -6.18 1.03
CA LEU A 45 16.36 -6.42 1.23
C LEU A 45 15.60 -6.48 -0.11
N GLU A 46 15.85 -5.55 -1.03
CA GLU A 46 15.26 -5.57 -2.37
C GLU A 46 15.68 -6.81 -3.16
N THR A 47 16.94 -7.24 -3.01
CA THR A 47 17.44 -8.46 -3.63
C THR A 47 16.72 -9.68 -3.08
N ALA A 48 16.57 -9.78 -1.75
CA ALA A 48 15.84 -10.85 -1.11
C ALA A 48 14.36 -10.88 -1.53
N ILE A 49 13.70 -9.71 -1.59
CA ILE A 49 12.31 -9.61 -2.07
C ILE A 49 12.21 -10.07 -3.53
N PHE A 50 13.14 -9.64 -4.39
CA PHE A 50 13.18 -10.04 -5.79
C PHE A 50 13.34 -11.56 -5.96
N LEU A 51 14.22 -12.18 -5.17
CA LEU A 51 14.42 -13.64 -5.20
C LEU A 51 13.21 -14.40 -4.62
N ALA A 52 12.62 -13.90 -3.53
CA ALA A 52 11.44 -14.49 -2.92
C ALA A 52 10.20 -14.43 -3.83
N ALA A 53 10.11 -13.43 -4.71
CA ALA A 53 9.06 -13.37 -5.73
C ALA A 53 9.11 -14.56 -6.72
N ALA A 54 10.28 -15.16 -6.92
CA ALA A 54 10.45 -16.37 -7.73
C ALA A 54 10.36 -17.67 -6.91
N ASN A 55 10.65 -17.63 -5.61
CA ASN A 55 10.63 -18.79 -4.72
C ASN A 55 10.09 -18.45 -3.31
N PRO A 56 8.84 -18.82 -2.98
CA PRO A 56 8.20 -18.48 -1.70
C PRO A 56 8.90 -19.02 -0.45
N PHE A 57 9.76 -20.03 -0.57
CA PHE A 57 10.52 -20.58 0.56
C PHE A 57 11.55 -19.62 1.16
N GLN A 58 11.82 -18.49 0.49
CA GLN A 58 12.80 -17.48 0.92
C GLN A 58 12.19 -16.33 1.75
N LEU A 59 10.88 -16.38 2.06
CA LEU A 59 10.22 -15.30 2.82
C LEU A 59 10.81 -15.11 4.23
N THR A 60 11.35 -16.17 4.86
CA THR A 60 12.00 -16.07 6.18
C THR A 60 13.23 -15.15 6.16
N ASP A 61 14.03 -15.23 5.10
CA ASP A 61 15.22 -14.38 4.94
C ASP A 61 14.80 -12.93 4.66
N VAL A 62 13.72 -12.74 3.90
CA VAL A 62 13.12 -11.42 3.68
C VAL A 62 12.69 -10.80 4.99
N TYR A 63 11.96 -11.52 5.85
CA TYR A 63 11.50 -10.99 7.13
C TYR A 63 12.67 -10.68 8.08
N SER A 64 13.70 -11.53 8.10
CA SER A 64 14.92 -11.30 8.88
C SER A 64 15.68 -10.04 8.45
N LEU A 65 15.77 -9.78 7.14
CA LEU A 65 16.36 -8.55 6.60
C LEU A 65 15.44 -7.34 6.83
N LEU A 66 14.14 -7.52 6.68
CA LEU A 66 13.14 -6.48 6.82
C LEU A 66 13.19 -5.86 8.22
N ILE A 67 13.20 -6.67 9.28
CA ILE A 67 13.25 -6.18 10.67
C ILE A 67 14.54 -5.40 11.01
N ARG A 68 15.64 -5.68 10.29
CA ARG A 68 16.94 -4.99 10.45
C ARG A 68 17.08 -3.75 9.58
N SER A 69 16.16 -3.58 8.64
CA SER A 69 16.21 -2.49 7.67
C SER A 69 15.54 -1.23 8.19
N ARG A 70 15.75 -0.13 7.48
CA ARG A 70 15.00 1.10 7.61
C ARG A 70 14.14 1.26 6.36
N LEU A 71 12.94 1.78 6.55
CA LEU A 71 11.98 2.02 5.48
C LEU A 71 11.71 3.51 5.35
N PHE A 72 11.43 3.92 4.13
CA PHE A 72 10.90 5.24 3.82
C PHE A 72 9.39 5.13 3.74
N VAL A 73 8.69 5.94 4.54
CA VAL A 73 7.23 5.92 4.62
C VAL A 73 6.69 7.33 4.48
N MET A 74 5.56 7.48 3.79
CA MET A 74 4.91 8.78 3.63
C MET A 74 4.19 9.13 4.92
N GLY A 75 4.49 10.31 5.45
CA GLY A 75 3.95 10.73 6.73
C GLY A 75 4.79 11.81 7.41
N SER A 76 4.48 12.04 8.67
CA SER A 76 5.20 12.98 9.51
C SER A 76 5.35 12.46 10.93
N ILE A 77 6.35 12.98 11.63
CA ILE A 77 6.53 12.78 13.06
C ILE A 77 6.12 14.09 13.73
N SER A 78 5.13 14.04 14.60
CA SER A 78 4.70 15.20 15.38
C SER A 78 5.73 15.51 16.48
N PRO A 79 5.71 16.73 17.07
CA PRO A 79 6.63 17.11 18.14
C PRO A 79 6.58 16.19 19.37
N ASP A 80 5.43 15.56 19.65
CA ASP A 80 5.23 14.56 20.70
C ASP A 80 5.64 13.13 20.27
N ARG A 81 6.41 13.01 19.18
CA ARG A 81 6.93 11.75 18.60
C ARG A 81 5.86 10.75 18.17
N LYS A 82 4.63 11.21 17.89
CA LYS A 82 3.62 10.35 17.26
C LYS A 82 3.87 10.30 15.76
N ILE A 83 3.75 9.11 15.19
CA ILE A 83 3.93 8.88 13.76
C ILE A 83 2.56 8.96 13.11
N ALA A 84 2.39 9.91 12.19
CA ALA A 84 1.21 10.04 11.35
C ALA A 84 1.51 9.47 9.97
N LEU A 85 1.07 8.23 9.73
CA LEU A 85 1.26 7.54 8.46
C LEU A 85 0.17 7.90 7.45
N LYS A 86 0.59 8.19 6.22
CA LYS A 86 -0.33 8.29 5.08
C LYS A 86 -0.68 6.88 4.61
N HIS A 87 -1.97 6.64 4.39
CA HIS A 87 -2.47 5.37 3.85
C HIS A 87 -3.19 5.61 2.52
N TRP A 88 -3.24 4.56 1.70
CA TRP A 88 -4.10 4.47 0.53
C TRP A 88 -5.32 3.62 0.89
N LYS A 89 -6.47 3.90 0.25
CA LYS A 89 -7.63 3.01 0.33
C LYS A 89 -7.68 2.16 -0.93
N VAL A 90 -7.60 0.85 -0.77
CA VAL A 90 -7.71 -0.14 -1.85
C VAL A 90 -8.79 -1.13 -1.46
N ASP A 91 -9.84 -1.26 -2.29
CA ASP A 91 -10.97 -2.16 -2.06
C ASP A 91 -11.55 -2.05 -0.63
N GLU A 92 -11.70 -0.80 -0.17
CA GLU A 92 -12.18 -0.43 1.17
C GLU A 92 -11.25 -0.80 2.34
N LYS A 93 -10.12 -1.46 2.09
CA LYS A 93 -9.10 -1.76 3.09
C LYS A 93 -7.99 -0.68 3.12
N PRO A 94 -7.54 -0.23 4.31
CA PRO A 94 -6.38 0.64 4.42
C PRO A 94 -5.10 -0.12 4.06
N LEU A 95 -4.33 0.47 3.15
CA LEU A 95 -3.06 -0.05 2.64
C LEU A 95 -1.97 0.98 2.88
N ILE A 96 -0.89 0.59 3.56
CA ILE A 96 0.20 1.49 3.88
C ILE A 96 1.37 1.22 2.93
N PRO A 97 1.68 2.15 2.01
CA PRO A 97 2.87 2.04 1.18
C PRO A 97 4.13 2.32 2.00
N ALA A 98 5.11 1.43 1.88
CA ALA A 98 6.44 1.61 2.43
C ALA A 98 7.48 1.30 1.36
N PHE A 99 8.65 1.92 1.46
CA PHE A 99 9.68 1.86 0.44
C PHE A 99 11.01 1.47 1.04
N THR A 100 11.74 0.59 0.37
CA THR A 100 13.06 0.12 0.80
C THR A 100 14.19 1.07 0.39
N SER A 101 13.88 2.06 -0.44
CA SER A 101 14.83 3.08 -0.91
C SER A 101 14.11 4.34 -1.37
N VAL A 102 14.84 5.46 -1.43
CA VAL A 102 14.30 6.74 -1.92
C VAL A 102 13.98 6.65 -3.42
N GLU A 103 14.74 5.85 -4.16
CA GLU A 103 14.54 5.56 -5.58
C GLU A 103 13.15 4.93 -5.79
N ARG A 104 12.82 3.88 -5.02
CA ARG A 104 11.50 3.24 -5.07
C ARG A 104 10.36 4.18 -4.69
N LEU A 105 10.59 5.05 -3.70
CA LEU A 105 9.63 6.08 -3.32
C LEU A 105 9.36 7.06 -4.47
N ARG A 106 10.42 7.59 -5.09
CA ARG A 106 10.34 8.54 -6.22
C ARG A 106 9.66 7.94 -7.45
N GLU A 107 9.86 6.65 -7.71
CA GLU A 107 9.20 5.96 -8.83
C GLU A 107 7.68 5.79 -8.62
N ALA A 108 7.24 5.67 -7.37
CA ALA A 108 5.86 5.42 -7.01
C ALA A 108 5.00 6.68 -6.88
N ILE A 109 5.59 7.80 -6.45
CA ILE A 109 4.90 9.09 -6.30
C ILE A 109 4.98 9.91 -7.59
N THR A 110 3.95 10.73 -7.84
CA THR A 110 3.90 11.62 -9.03
C THR A 110 4.09 13.09 -8.68
N HIS A 111 4.11 13.42 -7.39
CA HIS A 111 4.28 14.76 -6.84
C HIS A 111 5.19 14.65 -5.62
N GLU A 112 5.76 15.77 -5.19
CA GLU A 112 6.56 15.83 -3.98
C GLU A 112 5.68 15.51 -2.75
N GLU A 113 6.17 14.58 -1.93
CA GLU A 113 5.47 14.09 -0.74
C GLU A 113 6.45 14.07 0.43
N HIS A 114 5.99 14.47 1.61
CA HIS A 114 6.80 14.33 2.82
C HIS A 114 6.92 12.84 3.18
N TYR A 115 8.15 12.43 3.47
CA TYR A 115 8.47 11.09 3.92
C TYR A 115 9.44 11.15 5.09
N ILE A 116 9.42 10.07 5.87
CA ILE A 116 10.34 9.86 6.98
C ILE A 116 11.06 8.53 6.78
N GLU A 117 12.29 8.46 7.24
CA GLU A 117 13.04 7.21 7.35
C GLU A 117 12.90 6.67 8.78
N ILE A 118 12.41 5.46 8.91
CA ILE A 118 12.06 4.84 10.19
C ILE A 118 12.55 3.39 10.23
N ASP A 119 12.94 2.90 11.42
CA ASP A 119 13.25 1.49 11.59
C ASP A 119 12.00 0.64 11.38
N THR A 120 12.16 -0.51 10.73
CA THR A 120 11.00 -1.32 10.35
C THR A 120 10.17 -1.77 11.56
N VAL A 121 10.82 -2.09 12.68
CA VAL A 121 10.10 -2.55 13.88
C VAL A 121 9.19 -1.45 14.43
N THR A 122 9.68 -0.23 14.59
CA THR A 122 8.86 0.91 15.02
C THR A 122 7.77 1.24 14.01
N PHE A 123 8.09 1.19 12.71
CA PHE A 123 7.09 1.35 11.66
C PHE A 123 5.95 0.33 11.80
N LEU A 124 6.27 -0.96 11.84
CA LEU A 124 5.27 -2.03 11.93
C LEU A 124 4.41 -1.90 13.20
N LYS A 125 5.01 -1.48 14.33
CA LYS A 125 4.27 -1.18 15.58
C LYS A 125 3.36 0.05 15.48
N SER A 126 3.67 0.98 14.59
CA SER A 126 2.89 2.22 14.39
C SER A 126 1.71 2.06 13.43
N ILE A 127 1.55 0.88 12.81
CA ILE A 127 0.47 0.60 11.87
C ILE A 127 -0.88 0.60 12.59
N PRO A 128 -1.84 1.43 12.17
CA PRO A 128 -3.16 1.47 12.78
C PRO A 128 -4.04 0.28 12.37
N GLY A 129 -4.57 -0.43 13.37
CA GLY A 129 -5.57 -1.48 13.20
C GLY A 129 -5.13 -2.61 12.26
N ASP A 130 -6.06 -3.09 11.43
CA ASP A 130 -5.85 -4.25 10.54
C ASP A 130 -5.31 -3.86 9.15
N SER A 131 -4.53 -2.77 9.08
CA SER A 131 -3.99 -2.27 7.81
C SER A 131 -2.92 -3.21 7.26
N ASP A 132 -2.95 -3.44 5.95
CA ASP A 132 -1.90 -4.15 5.25
C ASP A 132 -0.78 -3.18 4.84
N VAL A 133 0.43 -3.71 4.63
CA VAL A 133 1.56 -2.95 4.10
C VAL A 133 1.90 -3.45 2.72
N VAL A 134 2.31 -2.53 1.83
CA VAL A 134 2.93 -2.91 0.55
C VAL A 134 4.30 -2.27 0.46
N LEU A 135 5.31 -3.12 0.38
CA LEU A 135 6.68 -2.72 0.10
C LEU A 135 6.84 -2.50 -1.41
N ASN A 136 7.42 -1.35 -1.76
CA ASN A 136 7.74 -0.94 -3.12
C ASN A 136 6.54 -1.04 -4.08
N PRO A 137 5.42 -0.36 -3.78
CA PRO A 137 4.24 -0.41 -4.64
C PRO A 137 4.57 0.05 -6.06
N ASN A 138 3.95 -0.62 -7.04
CA ASN A 138 4.19 -0.47 -8.49
C ASN A 138 5.50 -1.09 -9.01
N SER A 139 6.36 -1.62 -8.14
CA SER A 139 7.55 -2.39 -8.58
C SER A 139 7.18 -3.77 -9.11
N ARG A 140 8.05 -4.38 -9.94
CA ARG A 140 7.86 -5.78 -10.39
C ARG A 140 7.95 -6.79 -9.24
N PHE A 141 8.63 -6.43 -8.15
CA PHE A 141 8.84 -7.25 -6.95
C PHE A 141 8.17 -6.61 -5.72
N ALA A 142 7.03 -5.94 -5.89
CA ALA A 142 6.25 -5.47 -4.75
C ALA A 142 5.89 -6.65 -3.81
N LEU A 143 6.05 -6.44 -2.50
CA LEU A 143 5.71 -7.43 -1.48
C LEU A 143 4.56 -6.90 -0.62
N GLU A 144 3.46 -7.63 -0.59
CA GLU A 144 2.36 -7.34 0.33
C GLU A 144 2.60 -8.08 1.64
N LEU A 145 2.50 -7.37 2.76
CA LEU A 145 2.49 -7.93 4.10
C LEU A 145 1.08 -7.77 4.65
N LYS A 146 0.39 -8.89 4.81
CA LYS A 146 -0.94 -8.90 5.45
C LYS A 146 -0.80 -8.62 6.93
N HIS A 147 -1.82 -8.03 7.54
CA HIS A 147 -1.84 -7.76 8.98
C HIS A 147 -1.40 -8.98 9.83
N GLY A 148 -1.90 -10.18 9.53
CA GLY A 148 -1.51 -11.40 10.24
C GLY A 148 -0.03 -11.79 10.09
N GLU A 149 0.62 -11.42 8.98
CA GLU A 149 2.06 -11.62 8.79
C GLU A 149 2.87 -10.58 9.57
N ILE A 150 2.40 -9.34 9.60
CA ILE A 150 3.00 -8.26 10.39
C ILE A 150 3.03 -8.63 11.88
N VAL A 151 1.93 -9.16 12.41
CA VAL A 151 1.85 -9.64 13.79
C VAL A 151 2.89 -10.74 14.05
N LYS A 152 2.97 -11.75 13.17
CA LYS A 152 3.96 -12.83 13.31
C LYS A 152 5.40 -12.33 13.30
N VAL A 153 5.75 -11.43 12.37
CA VAL A 153 7.08 -10.83 12.28
C VAL A 153 7.44 -10.06 13.56
N LEU A 154 6.47 -9.32 14.13
CA LEU A 154 6.65 -8.60 15.39
C LEU A 154 6.79 -9.55 16.60
N GLU A 155 6.03 -10.64 16.64
CA GLU A 155 6.14 -11.67 17.69
C GLU A 155 7.50 -12.36 17.66
N GLU A 156 7.95 -12.81 16.48
CA GLU A 156 9.26 -13.45 16.30
C GLU A 156 10.41 -12.53 16.73
N THR A 157 10.29 -11.22 16.46
CA THR A 157 11.29 -10.22 16.88
C THR A 157 11.35 -10.09 18.40
N ASN A 158 10.22 -10.17 19.11
CA ASN A 158 10.17 -10.05 20.56
C ASN A 158 10.75 -11.28 21.29
N HIS A 159 10.85 -12.43 20.62
CA HIS A 159 11.46 -13.65 21.19
C HIS A 159 12.98 -13.75 20.99
N GLN A 160 13.58 -12.82 20.24
CA GLN A 160 15.03 -12.78 19.99
C GLN A 160 15.82 -11.91 20.98
N TYR A 161 15.15 -11.27 21.95
CA TYR A 161 15.73 -10.47 23.03
C TYR A 161 15.18 -10.91 24.39
#